data_AF-A0A6S7J9D9-F1
#
_entry.id   AF-A0A6S7J9D9-F1
#
_cell.length_a   1.000
_cell.length_b   1.000
_cell.length_c   1.000
_cell.angle_alpha   90.00
_cell.angle_beta   90.00
_cell.angle_gamma   90.00
#
_symmetry.space_group_name_H-M   'P 1'
#
loop_
_entity.id
_entity.type
_entity.pdbx_description
1 polymer ?
#
loop_
_entity_poly.entity_id
_entity_poly.type
_entity_poly.pdbx_seq_one_letter_code
_entity_poly.pdbx_strand_id
1 'polypeptide(L)'
;IYQNLDQFKRKILPLKLKGWSKIEDEDSVVFEYYILPFILPKFSLSVASELSFSVAVYNWVLPDDHSIYNDHKRSLKYTSISTILSTLETAQICEGLSKEEHINALCEDPTPISGPSSVMKHTIPIERKHYEEDGPPFQAHVYIRSENCELLCSDIACPSCSKLESTLGKMKESKAKQTLEPLKANAPLSISSKERLVTTVQKQRLVCKELEGRIVELEKEIEQNSISIDETMEKDILAILADSSADVTPT
;
A
#
# COMPACT_ATOMS: atom_id res chain seq x y z
N ILE A 1 -0.04 -44.27 4.12
CA ILE A 1 -0.18 -44.14 2.65
C ILE A 1 1.12 -44.54 1.95
N TYR A 2 2.25 -43.96 2.34
CA TYR A 2 3.60 -44.45 2.02
C TYR A 2 4.41 -44.64 3.31
N GLN A 3 5.33 -45.60 3.34
CA GLN A 3 6.19 -45.91 4.48
C GLN A 3 7.55 -45.21 4.39
N ASN A 4 8.14 -45.18 3.20
CA ASN A 4 9.43 -44.54 2.92
C ASN A 4 9.49 -44.03 1.48
N LEU A 5 10.54 -43.26 1.15
CA LEU A 5 10.73 -42.67 -0.18
C LEU A 5 10.81 -43.73 -1.29
N ASP A 6 11.48 -44.87 -1.06
CA ASP A 6 11.60 -45.93 -2.06
C ASP A 6 10.24 -46.57 -2.42
N GLN A 7 9.38 -46.77 -1.42
CA GLN A 7 8.03 -47.24 -1.65
C GLN A 7 7.20 -46.19 -2.39
N PHE A 8 7.39 -44.91 -2.06
CA PHE A 8 6.74 -43.80 -2.75
C PHE A 8 7.15 -43.72 -4.22
N LYS A 9 8.46 -43.69 -4.50
CA LYS A 9 9.05 -43.69 -5.85
C LYS A 9 8.52 -44.84 -6.70
N ARG A 10 8.59 -46.08 -6.20
CA ARG A 10 8.06 -47.27 -6.91
C ARG A 10 6.58 -47.18 -7.27
N LYS A 11 5.76 -46.52 -6.45
CA LYS A 11 4.33 -46.37 -6.70
C LYS A 11 4.03 -45.23 -7.68
N ILE A 12 4.75 -44.12 -7.62
CA ILE A 12 4.36 -42.88 -8.30
C ILE A 12 5.12 -42.65 -9.60
N LEU A 13 6.38 -43.03 -9.70
CA LEU A 13 7.18 -42.84 -10.92
C LEU A 13 6.57 -43.52 -12.16
N PRO A 14 5.95 -44.72 -12.08
CA PRO A 14 5.30 -45.34 -13.24
C PRO A 14 3.98 -44.65 -13.66
N LEU A 15 3.33 -43.90 -12.76
CA LEU A 15 2.00 -43.34 -13.02
C LEU A 15 2.08 -42.11 -13.93
N LYS A 16 1.22 -42.04 -14.95
CA LYS A 16 1.08 -40.84 -15.77
C LYS A 16 0.22 -39.82 -15.01
N LEU A 17 0.82 -38.69 -14.68
CA LEU A 17 0.12 -37.54 -14.10
C LEU A 17 -0.11 -36.53 -15.22
N LYS A 18 -1.38 -36.17 -15.46
CA LYS A 18 -1.74 -35.31 -16.59
C LYS A 18 -1.22 -33.90 -16.35
N GLY A 19 -0.33 -33.41 -17.21
CA GLY A 19 0.21 -32.05 -17.14
C GLY A 19 1.34 -31.84 -16.13
N TRP A 20 1.66 -32.85 -15.31
CA TRP A 20 2.75 -32.79 -14.34
C TRP A 20 3.98 -33.53 -14.86
N SER A 21 5.13 -32.86 -14.84
CA SER A 21 6.44 -33.52 -14.97
C SER A 21 6.88 -34.06 -13.61
N LYS A 22 7.75 -35.07 -13.65
CA LYS A 22 8.35 -35.70 -12.47
C LYS A 22 9.85 -35.69 -12.65
N ILE A 23 10.55 -35.18 -11.66
CA ILE A 23 12.01 -35.16 -11.60
C ILE A 23 12.38 -36.01 -10.38
N GLU A 24 13.10 -37.09 -10.63
CA GLU A 24 13.63 -37.95 -9.58
C GLU A 24 15.07 -37.56 -9.28
N ASP A 25 15.36 -37.43 -8.00
CA ASP A 25 16.71 -37.24 -7.45
C ASP A 25 16.97 -38.33 -6.40
N GLU A 26 18.20 -38.47 -5.90
CA GLU A 26 18.55 -39.50 -4.91
C GLU A 26 17.66 -39.42 -3.66
N ASP A 27 17.57 -38.22 -3.07
CA ASP A 27 16.86 -37.99 -1.80
C ASP A 27 15.51 -37.30 -1.95
N SER A 28 15.07 -37.02 -3.17
CA SER A 28 13.82 -36.30 -3.40
C SER A 28 13.11 -36.67 -4.69
N VAL A 29 11.84 -36.28 -4.76
CA VAL A 29 11.05 -36.32 -5.99
C VAL A 29 10.32 -34.99 -6.13
N VAL A 30 10.46 -34.33 -7.27
CA VAL A 30 9.81 -33.05 -7.56
C VAL A 30 8.76 -33.24 -8.65
N PHE A 31 7.58 -32.69 -8.42
CA PHE A 31 6.48 -32.64 -9.38
C PHE A 31 6.30 -31.21 -9.83
N GLU A 32 6.35 -30.95 -11.13
CA GLU A 32 6.21 -29.59 -11.66
C GLU A 32 5.06 -29.51 -12.65
N TYR A 33 4.26 -28.45 -12.52
CA TYR A 33 3.17 -28.14 -13.42
C TYR A 33 3.47 -26.82 -14.13
N TYR A 34 3.65 -26.87 -15.45
CA TYR A 34 3.96 -25.71 -16.27
C TYR A 34 2.72 -25.15 -16.95
N ILE A 35 2.67 -23.84 -17.08
CA ILE A 35 1.64 -23.15 -17.86
C ILE A 35 2.31 -22.08 -18.71
N LEU A 36 1.85 -21.95 -19.96
CA LEU A 36 2.27 -20.85 -20.81
C LEU A 36 1.71 -19.52 -20.26
N PRO A 37 2.41 -18.40 -20.46
CA PRO A 37 3.65 -18.25 -21.21
C PRO A 37 4.93 -18.29 -20.35
N PHE A 38 4.86 -18.81 -19.13
CA PHE A 38 5.93 -18.69 -18.13
C PHE A 38 7.03 -19.75 -18.29
N ILE A 39 8.27 -19.38 -17.96
CA ILE A 39 9.39 -20.34 -17.90
C ILE A 39 9.41 -21.13 -16.59
N LEU A 40 8.82 -20.58 -15.54
CA LEU A 40 8.81 -21.19 -14.21
C LEU A 40 7.59 -22.10 -14.06
N PRO A 41 7.72 -23.19 -13.28
CA PRO A 41 6.57 -24.02 -12.97
C PRO A 41 5.53 -23.19 -12.20
N LYS A 42 4.27 -23.24 -12.63
CA LYS A 42 3.15 -22.65 -11.90
C LYS A 42 3.09 -23.23 -10.50
N PHE A 43 3.21 -24.55 -10.40
CA PHE A 43 3.31 -25.27 -9.14
C PHE A 43 4.51 -26.20 -9.18
N SER A 44 5.27 -26.22 -8.09
CA SER A 44 6.31 -27.21 -7.84
C SER A 44 6.04 -27.83 -6.47
N LEU A 45 5.92 -29.15 -6.43
CA LEU A 45 5.74 -29.93 -5.21
C LEU A 45 6.96 -30.81 -5.03
N SER A 46 7.76 -30.53 -4.01
CA SER A 46 8.96 -31.29 -3.67
C SER A 46 8.65 -32.24 -2.52
N VAL A 47 9.06 -33.50 -2.65
CA VAL A 47 8.92 -34.54 -1.63
C VAL A 47 10.32 -34.97 -1.19
N ALA A 48 10.64 -34.78 0.07
CA ALA A 48 11.93 -35.15 0.65
C ALA A 48 11.94 -36.60 1.17
N SER A 49 13.13 -37.06 1.56
CA SER A 49 13.40 -38.43 2.04
C SER A 49 12.50 -38.90 3.18
N GLU A 50 12.11 -38.01 4.09
CA GLU A 50 11.22 -38.32 5.21
C GLU A 50 9.72 -38.36 4.83
N LEU A 51 9.41 -38.24 3.54
CA LEU A 51 8.06 -38.04 3.00
C LEU A 51 7.42 -36.71 3.42
N SER A 52 8.20 -35.76 3.92
CA SER A 52 7.76 -34.37 4.06
C SER A 52 7.65 -33.75 2.68
N PHE A 53 6.73 -32.79 2.53
CA PHE A 53 6.58 -32.08 1.26
C PHE A 53 6.63 -30.56 1.42
N SER A 54 7.02 -29.88 0.36
CA SER A 54 6.95 -28.43 0.23
C SER A 54 6.36 -28.06 -1.13
N VAL A 55 5.59 -26.98 -1.15
CA VAL A 55 4.96 -26.45 -2.35
C VAL A 55 5.55 -25.07 -2.63
N ALA A 56 5.85 -24.82 -3.90
CA ALA A 56 6.19 -23.52 -4.42
C ALA A 56 5.27 -23.13 -5.58
N VAL A 57 4.97 -21.84 -5.67
CA VAL A 57 4.19 -21.22 -6.75
C VAL A 57 5.10 -20.25 -7.49
N TYR A 58 5.41 -20.53 -8.77
CA TYR A 58 6.41 -19.76 -9.53
C TYR A 58 7.69 -19.50 -8.71
N ASN A 59 8.29 -20.57 -8.17
CA ASN A 59 9.48 -20.58 -7.31
C ASN A 59 9.38 -19.87 -5.95
N TRP A 60 8.20 -19.38 -5.54
CA TRP A 60 8.01 -18.87 -4.17
C TRP A 60 7.37 -19.95 -3.29
N VAL A 61 8.03 -20.28 -2.19
CA VAL A 61 7.58 -21.33 -1.26
C VAL A 61 6.38 -20.83 -0.46
N LEU A 62 5.38 -21.69 -0.24
CA LEU A 62 4.26 -21.36 0.64
C LEU A 62 4.74 -21.13 2.08
N PRO A 63 4.12 -20.21 2.83
CA PRO A 63 4.40 -20.03 4.26
C PRO A 63 4.26 -21.33 5.06
N ASP A 64 5.07 -21.51 6.11
CA ASP A 64 5.09 -22.75 6.90
C ASP A 64 3.75 -23.04 7.60
N ASP A 65 2.96 -22.01 7.90
CA ASP A 65 1.66 -22.06 8.54
C ASP A 65 0.48 -22.14 7.55
N HIS A 66 0.76 -22.30 6.24
CA HIS A 66 -0.27 -22.37 5.20
C HIS A 66 -1.24 -23.56 5.41
N SER A 67 -2.52 -23.36 5.10
CA SER A 67 -3.61 -24.34 5.28
C SER A 67 -3.30 -25.72 4.69
N ILE A 68 -2.82 -25.77 3.44
CA ILE A 68 -2.35 -27.01 2.77
C ILE A 68 -1.38 -27.84 3.63
N TYR A 69 -0.47 -27.20 4.36
CA TYR A 69 0.47 -27.90 5.23
C TYR A 69 -0.20 -28.38 6.51
N ASN A 70 -1.06 -27.56 7.10
CA ASN A 70 -1.80 -27.91 8.32
C ASN A 70 -2.77 -29.08 8.08
N ASP A 71 -3.53 -29.04 6.99
CA ASP A 71 -4.56 -30.03 6.63
C ASP A 71 -3.95 -31.42 6.35
N HIS A 72 -2.71 -31.45 5.86
CA HIS A 72 -2.01 -32.67 5.47
C HIS A 72 -0.80 -32.99 6.36
N LYS A 73 -0.61 -32.25 7.46
CA LYS A 73 0.54 -32.35 8.38
C LYS A 73 1.89 -32.35 7.66
N ARG A 74 1.97 -31.63 6.54
CA ARG A 74 3.14 -31.50 5.65
C ARG A 74 3.84 -32.84 5.33
N SER A 75 3.10 -33.97 5.29
CA SER A 75 3.71 -35.28 5.06
C SER A 75 2.80 -36.26 4.32
N LEU A 76 3.38 -36.97 3.34
CA LEU A 76 2.72 -38.04 2.60
C LEU A 76 2.51 -39.32 3.42
N LYS A 77 2.92 -39.33 4.69
CA LYS A 77 2.49 -40.37 5.64
C LYS A 77 0.98 -40.27 5.89
N TYR A 78 0.44 -39.06 5.89
CA TYR A 78 -0.94 -38.74 6.24
C TYR A 78 -1.85 -38.39 5.06
N THR A 79 -1.29 -38.05 3.90
CA THR A 79 -2.06 -37.78 2.67
C THR A 79 -1.47 -38.48 1.45
N SER A 80 -2.26 -38.57 0.37
CA SER A 80 -1.79 -39.11 -0.91
C SER A 80 -1.27 -37.99 -1.81
N ILE A 81 -0.33 -38.32 -2.71
CA ILE A 81 0.16 -37.33 -3.67
C ILE A 81 -0.97 -36.79 -4.56
N SER A 82 -1.87 -37.68 -5.01
CA SER A 82 -3.00 -37.30 -5.85
C SER A 82 -3.92 -36.31 -5.17
N THR A 83 -4.16 -36.46 -3.86
CA THR A 83 -4.95 -35.52 -3.06
C THR A 83 -4.31 -34.13 -3.07
N ILE A 84 -3.01 -34.02 -2.81
CA ILE A 84 -2.31 -32.73 -2.83
C ILE A 84 -2.35 -32.10 -4.22
N LEU A 85 -2.05 -32.89 -5.27
CA LEU A 85 -2.06 -32.38 -6.64
C LEU A 85 -3.44 -31.85 -7.04
N SER A 86 -4.52 -32.56 -6.68
CA SER A 86 -5.88 -32.08 -6.89
C SER A 86 -6.19 -30.80 -6.12
N THR A 87 -5.75 -30.70 -4.86
CA THR A 87 -5.88 -29.45 -4.08
C THR A 87 -5.19 -28.28 -4.78
N LEU A 88 -3.96 -28.48 -5.28
CA LEU A 88 -3.21 -27.45 -6.00
C LEU A 88 -3.86 -27.05 -7.34
N GLU A 89 -4.41 -28.02 -8.07
CA GLU A 89 -5.13 -27.75 -9.33
C GLU A 89 -6.39 -26.90 -9.12
N THR A 90 -7.07 -27.07 -7.98
CA THR A 90 -8.24 -26.28 -7.59
C THR A 90 -7.90 -24.98 -6.86
N ALA A 91 -6.65 -24.82 -6.41
CA ALA A 91 -6.23 -23.66 -5.65
C ALA A 91 -6.12 -22.42 -6.56
N GLN A 92 -6.54 -21.27 -6.02
CA GLN A 92 -6.39 -19.99 -6.68
C GLN A 92 -5.12 -19.30 -6.20
N ILE A 93 -4.35 -18.75 -7.14
CA ILE A 93 -3.18 -17.93 -6.82
C ILE A 93 -3.68 -16.54 -6.42
N CYS A 94 -3.26 -16.08 -5.24
CA CYS A 94 -3.53 -14.73 -4.77
C CYS A 94 -3.04 -13.72 -5.83
N GLU A 95 -3.87 -12.78 -6.26
CA GLU A 95 -3.47 -11.74 -7.22
C GLU A 95 -2.59 -10.65 -6.57
N GLY A 96 -2.58 -10.59 -5.24
CA GLY A 96 -1.75 -9.66 -4.49
C GLY A 96 -2.48 -8.35 -4.22
N LEU A 97 -1.75 -7.24 -4.32
CA LEU A 97 -2.28 -5.88 -4.26
C LEU A 97 -2.60 -5.40 -5.68
N SER A 98 -3.52 -4.43 -5.79
CA SER A 98 -3.79 -3.77 -7.07
C SER A 98 -2.53 -3.11 -7.65
N LYS A 99 -2.50 -3.04 -8.98
CA LYS A 99 -1.41 -2.41 -9.76
C LYS A 99 -1.58 -0.89 -9.88
N GLU A 100 -2.23 -0.25 -8.91
CA GLU A 100 -2.36 1.21 -8.91
C GLU A 100 -0.98 1.87 -8.87
N GLU A 101 -0.82 2.98 -9.59
CA GLU A 101 0.46 3.71 -9.70
C GLU A 101 1.08 4.03 -8.33
N HIS A 102 0.25 4.41 -7.36
CA HIS A 102 0.71 4.74 -6.02
C HIS A 102 1.27 3.54 -5.24
N ILE A 103 0.85 2.31 -5.55
CA ILE A 103 1.36 1.06 -4.95
C ILE A 103 2.65 0.64 -5.68
N ASN A 104 2.67 0.79 -7.01
CA ASN A 104 3.88 0.52 -7.81
C ASN A 104 5.04 1.43 -7.38
N ALA A 105 4.77 2.71 -7.12
CA ALA A 105 5.76 3.70 -6.67
C ALA A 105 6.40 3.32 -5.32
N LEU A 106 5.67 2.66 -4.42
CA LEU A 106 6.23 2.17 -3.14
C LEU A 106 7.31 1.10 -3.34
N CYS A 107 7.32 0.44 -4.51
CA CYS A 107 8.29 -0.60 -4.83
C CYS A 107 9.51 -0.08 -5.60
N GLU A 108 9.60 1.23 -5.87
CA GLU A 108 10.67 1.85 -6.67
C GLU A 108 11.56 2.77 -5.84
N ASP A 109 11.08 3.26 -4.69
CA ASP A 109 11.79 4.20 -3.84
C ASP A 109 12.22 3.53 -2.52
N PRO A 110 13.51 3.20 -2.32
CA PRO A 110 14.01 2.59 -1.08
C PRO A 110 14.12 3.60 0.08
N THR A 111 13.65 4.84 -0.10
CA THR A 111 13.68 5.83 0.97
C THR A 111 12.73 5.42 2.09
N PRO A 112 13.20 5.40 3.36
CA PRO A 112 12.40 4.96 4.50
C PRO A 112 11.39 6.06 4.85
N ILE A 113 10.30 6.16 4.09
CA ILE A 113 9.14 6.93 4.48
C ILE A 113 8.46 6.14 5.59
N SER A 114 8.90 6.38 6.82
CA SER A 114 8.28 6.01 8.11
C SER A 114 6.85 5.46 8.00
N GLY A 115 6.75 4.14 7.91
CA GLY A 115 5.52 3.34 7.85
C GLY A 115 5.85 1.93 7.33
N PRO A 116 5.20 0.85 7.81
CA PRO A 116 5.66 -0.52 7.57
C PRO A 116 5.23 -0.99 6.17
N SER A 117 5.93 -0.59 5.11
CA SER A 117 5.57 -0.99 3.75
C SER A 117 6.23 -2.32 3.38
N SER A 118 5.75 -3.37 4.05
CA SER A 118 6.02 -4.80 3.86
C SER A 118 5.44 -5.31 2.53
N VAL A 119 5.84 -4.67 1.43
CA VAL A 119 5.43 -4.97 0.05
C VAL A 119 6.59 -5.61 -0.69
N MET A 120 6.31 -6.67 -1.45
CA MET A 120 7.29 -7.47 -2.17
C MET A 120 6.90 -7.64 -3.63
N LYS A 121 7.90 -7.63 -4.53
CA LYS A 121 7.75 -7.89 -5.97
C LYS A 121 8.01 -9.36 -6.28
N HIS A 122 7.01 -10.08 -6.77
CA HIS A 122 7.12 -11.44 -7.27
C HIS A 122 7.14 -11.42 -8.80
N THR A 123 8.34 -11.47 -9.37
CA THR A 123 8.59 -11.40 -10.81
C THR A 123 8.68 -12.79 -11.43
N ILE A 124 7.87 -13.05 -12.44
CA ILE A 124 7.76 -14.33 -13.13
C ILE A 124 8.17 -14.13 -14.59
N PRO A 125 9.35 -14.62 -15.01
CA PRO A 125 9.83 -14.41 -16.36
C PRO A 125 8.93 -15.10 -17.39
N ILE A 126 8.67 -14.40 -18.49
CA ILE A 126 7.94 -14.94 -19.63
C ILE A 126 8.94 -15.61 -20.57
N GLU A 127 8.53 -16.68 -21.24
CA GLU A 127 9.37 -17.33 -22.23
C GLU A 127 9.49 -16.44 -23.48
N ARG A 128 10.72 -16.25 -23.98
CA ARG A 128 11.03 -15.31 -25.09
C ARG A 128 10.14 -15.48 -26.31
N LYS A 129 9.71 -16.69 -26.63
CA LYS A 129 8.84 -16.98 -27.78
C LYS A 129 7.42 -16.41 -27.66
N HIS A 130 7.01 -16.03 -26.44
CA HIS A 130 5.73 -15.41 -26.13
C HIS A 130 5.87 -13.92 -25.81
N TYR A 131 7.01 -13.32 -26.12
CA TYR A 131 7.18 -11.88 -25.96
C TYR A 131 6.28 -11.14 -26.96
N GLU A 132 5.67 -10.07 -26.48
CA GLU A 132 4.98 -9.10 -27.33
C GLU A 132 6.03 -8.39 -28.22
N GLU A 133 5.73 -8.17 -29.50
CA GLU A 133 6.68 -7.60 -30.47
C GLU A 133 7.14 -6.19 -30.08
N ASP A 134 6.24 -5.38 -29.53
CA ASP A 134 6.52 -4.00 -29.08
C ASP A 134 6.90 -3.91 -27.59
N GLY A 135 7.11 -5.05 -26.92
CA GLY A 135 7.43 -5.07 -25.50
C GLY A 135 8.92 -4.89 -25.18
N PRO A 136 9.29 -4.74 -23.89
CA PRO A 136 10.67 -4.59 -23.48
C PRO A 136 11.51 -5.86 -23.79
N PRO A 137 12.86 -5.74 -23.86
CA PRO A 137 13.75 -6.87 -24.14
C PRO A 137 13.65 -8.05 -23.16
N PHE A 138 13.16 -7.80 -21.94
CA PHE A 138 12.85 -8.82 -20.95
C PHE A 138 11.42 -8.58 -20.45
N GLN A 139 10.53 -9.53 -20.74
CA GLN A 139 9.14 -9.46 -20.33
C GLN A 139 8.90 -10.43 -19.19
N ALA A 140 8.20 -9.94 -18.17
CA ALA A 140 7.86 -10.71 -16.99
C ALA A 140 6.48 -10.30 -16.48
N HIS A 141 5.76 -11.26 -15.91
CA HIS A 141 4.58 -10.96 -15.13
C HIS A 141 4.98 -10.64 -13.69
N VAL A 142 4.51 -9.50 -13.17
CA VAL A 142 4.85 -9.05 -11.82
C VAL A 142 3.59 -9.03 -10.97
N TYR A 143 3.62 -9.78 -9.87
CA TYR A 143 2.69 -9.63 -8.77
C TYR A 143 3.30 -8.75 -7.68
N ILE A 144 2.49 -7.86 -7.12
CA ILE A 144 2.86 -7.08 -5.95
C ILE A 144 2.13 -7.69 -4.77
N ARG A 145 2.86 -8.08 -3.73
CA ARG A 145 2.33 -8.88 -2.62
C ARG A 145 2.71 -8.25 -1.29
N SER A 146 1.96 -8.56 -0.24
CA SER A 146 2.48 -8.39 1.11
C SER A 146 3.62 -9.39 1.34
N GLU A 147 4.56 -9.06 2.23
CA GLU A 147 5.58 -10.01 2.72
C GLU A 147 4.96 -11.27 3.32
N ASN A 148 3.80 -11.14 3.97
CA ASN A 148 3.05 -12.24 4.59
C ASN A 148 1.96 -12.79 3.66
N CYS A 149 2.17 -12.75 2.34
CA CYS A 149 1.22 -13.28 1.38
C CYS A 149 1.18 -14.81 1.42
N GLU A 150 -0.02 -15.37 1.46
CA GLU A 150 -0.24 -16.83 1.49
C GLU A 150 0.07 -17.52 0.14
N LEU A 151 0.22 -16.74 -0.94
CA LEU A 151 0.39 -17.17 -2.34
C LEU A 151 -0.80 -17.93 -2.93
N LEU A 152 -1.37 -18.88 -2.19
CA LEU A 152 -2.61 -19.58 -2.52
C LEU A 152 -3.69 -19.21 -1.51
N CYS A 153 -4.87 -18.86 -2.01
CA CYS A 153 -6.02 -18.54 -1.19
C CYS A 153 -7.31 -18.92 -1.89
N SER A 154 -8.43 -18.91 -1.17
CA SER A 154 -9.75 -19.20 -1.74
C SER A 154 -10.35 -18.02 -2.49
N ASP A 155 -9.90 -16.81 -2.17
CA ASP A 155 -10.39 -15.55 -2.77
C ASP A 155 -9.37 -14.97 -3.77
N ILE A 156 -9.71 -13.83 -4.38
CA ILE A 156 -8.84 -13.10 -5.32
C ILE A 156 -7.55 -12.62 -4.64
N ALA A 157 -7.65 -12.12 -3.41
CA ALA A 157 -6.51 -11.67 -2.60
C ALA A 157 -6.59 -12.28 -1.20
N CYS A 158 -5.44 -12.72 -0.69
CA CYS A 158 -5.35 -13.26 0.67
C CYS A 158 -5.55 -12.17 1.73
N PRO A 159 -5.94 -12.53 2.97
CA PRO A 159 -6.21 -11.57 4.04
C PRO A 159 -5.07 -10.57 4.30
N SER A 160 -3.82 -11.02 4.24
CA SER A 160 -2.63 -10.18 4.38
C SER A 160 -2.54 -9.11 3.31
N CYS A 161 -2.74 -9.48 2.03
CA CYS A 161 -2.71 -8.53 0.91
C CYS A 161 -3.89 -7.54 0.99
N SER A 162 -5.10 -8.01 1.26
CA SER A 162 -6.28 -7.13 1.36
C SER A 162 -6.18 -6.14 2.52
N LYS A 163 -5.63 -6.57 3.67
CA LYS A 163 -5.38 -5.69 4.82
C LYS A 163 -4.33 -4.64 4.51
N LEU A 164 -3.24 -5.03 3.84
CA LEU A 164 -2.19 -4.10 3.45
C LEU A 164 -2.72 -3.07 2.45
N GLU A 165 -3.43 -3.51 1.41
CA GLU A 165 -4.06 -2.63 0.42
C GLU A 165 -5.02 -1.63 1.06
N SER A 166 -5.89 -2.09 1.97
CA SER A 166 -6.80 -1.22 2.72
C SER A 166 -6.04 -0.17 3.56
N THR A 167 -4.89 -0.55 4.11
CA THR A 167 -4.04 0.35 4.90
C THR A 167 -3.37 1.40 4.00
N LEU A 168 -2.85 0.99 2.85
CA LEU A 168 -2.26 1.87 1.86
C LEU A 168 -3.28 2.86 1.29
N GLY A 169 -4.51 2.40 1.01
CA GLY A 169 -5.63 3.25 0.59
C GLY A 169 -5.94 4.35 1.62
N LYS A 170 -6.06 3.98 2.91
CA LYS A 170 -6.28 4.96 4.00
C LYS A 170 -5.11 5.94 4.13
N MET A 171 -3.87 5.48 3.96
CA MET A 171 -2.69 6.36 3.97
C MET A 171 -2.71 7.36 2.81
N LYS A 172 -3.07 6.91 1.60
CA LYS A 172 -3.24 7.77 0.42
C LYS A 172 -4.31 8.82 0.65
N GLU A 173 -5.48 8.43 1.15
CA GLU A 173 -6.56 9.35 1.47
C GLU A 173 -6.17 10.37 2.56
N SER A 174 -5.49 9.91 3.61
CA SER A 174 -5.01 10.80 4.68
C SER A 174 -3.97 11.81 4.16
N LYS A 175 -3.03 11.37 3.31
CA LYS A 175 -2.05 12.27 2.68
C LYS A 175 -2.76 13.28 1.77
N ALA A 176 -3.72 12.84 0.96
CA ALA A 176 -4.50 13.73 0.09
C ALA A 176 -5.27 14.80 0.89
N LYS A 177 -5.92 14.41 2.00
CA LYS A 177 -6.58 15.36 2.92
C LYS A 177 -5.59 16.37 3.52
N GLN A 178 -4.43 15.90 3.95
CA GLN A 178 -3.40 16.76 4.54
C GLN A 178 -2.84 17.78 3.55
N THR A 179 -2.74 17.44 2.26
CA THR A 179 -2.31 18.37 1.20
C THR A 179 -3.36 19.45 0.92
N LEU A 180 -4.65 19.12 1.04
CA LEU A 180 -5.76 20.07 0.87
C LEU A 180 -5.91 21.02 2.05
N GLU A 181 -5.49 20.62 3.25
CA GLU A 181 -5.57 21.48 4.44
C GLU A 181 -4.48 22.55 4.47
N PRO A 182 -4.86 23.84 4.62
CA PRO A 182 -3.91 24.93 4.78
C PRO A 182 -2.93 24.67 5.94
N LEU A 183 -1.73 25.23 5.81
CA LEU A 183 -0.75 25.19 6.88
C LEU A 183 -1.26 25.95 8.11
N LYS A 184 -0.91 25.43 9.29
CA LYS A 184 -1.10 26.15 10.55
C LYS A 184 -0.15 27.36 10.58
N ALA A 185 -0.54 28.41 11.30
CA ALA A 185 0.34 29.54 11.55
C ALA A 185 1.65 29.05 12.19
N ASN A 186 2.79 29.52 11.67
CA ASN A 186 4.15 29.15 12.07
C ASN A 186 4.61 27.72 11.70
N ALA A 187 3.93 27.03 10.78
CA ALA A 187 4.42 25.76 10.26
C ALA A 187 5.75 25.95 9.48
N PRO A 188 6.74 25.05 9.64
CA PRO A 188 8.00 25.12 8.91
C PRO A 188 7.78 25.03 7.38
N LEU A 189 8.24 26.05 6.66
CA LEU A 189 8.11 26.08 5.19
C LEU A 189 9.00 25.03 4.51
N SER A 190 10.15 24.70 5.10
CA SER A 190 11.12 23.73 4.56
C SER A 190 10.60 22.30 4.47
N ILE A 191 9.59 21.95 5.28
CA ILE A 191 9.02 20.59 5.35
C ILE A 191 7.67 20.54 4.61
N SER A 192 7.16 21.68 4.17
CA SER A 192 5.84 21.78 3.55
C SER A 192 5.90 21.51 2.05
N SER A 193 5.01 20.64 1.56
CA SER A 193 4.88 20.36 0.12
C SER A 193 4.42 21.59 -0.66
N LYS A 194 4.87 21.71 -1.92
CA LYS A 194 4.53 22.82 -2.82
C LYS A 194 3.01 22.99 -2.99
N GLU A 195 2.25 21.90 -3.18
CA GLU A 195 0.79 22.01 -3.37
C GLU A 195 0.13 22.64 -2.15
N ARG A 196 0.50 22.19 -0.95
CA ARG A 196 -0.04 22.69 0.33
C ARG A 196 0.29 24.17 0.57
N LEU A 197 1.47 24.62 0.15
CA LEU A 197 1.85 26.05 0.19
C LEU A 197 0.96 26.89 -0.72
N VAL A 198 0.71 26.42 -1.96
CA VAL A 198 -0.18 27.11 -2.91
C VAL A 198 -1.58 27.25 -2.34
N THR A 199 -2.17 26.18 -1.79
CA THR A 199 -3.49 26.21 -1.18
C THR A 199 -3.56 27.17 0.02
N THR A 200 -2.51 27.22 0.82
CA THR A 200 -2.41 28.15 1.96
C THR A 200 -2.42 29.61 1.49
N VAL A 201 -1.61 29.95 0.49
CA VAL A 201 -1.55 31.31 -0.06
C VAL A 201 -2.87 31.72 -0.71
N GLN A 202 -3.52 30.82 -1.45
CA GLN A 202 -4.83 31.08 -2.05
C GLN A 202 -5.88 31.44 -0.99
N LYS A 203 -5.93 30.67 0.10
CA LYS A 203 -6.86 30.94 1.21
C LYS A 203 -6.54 32.25 1.91
N GLN A 204 -5.26 32.54 2.17
CA GLN A 204 -4.86 33.82 2.78
C GLN A 204 -5.23 35.02 1.91
N ARG A 205 -5.06 34.93 0.58
CA ARG A 205 -5.49 36.00 -0.35
C ARG A 205 -6.99 36.28 -0.28
N LEU A 206 -7.81 35.23 -0.14
CA LEU A 206 -9.27 35.41 0.02
C LEU A 206 -9.59 36.14 1.33
N VAL A 207 -8.96 35.75 2.43
CA VAL A 207 -9.13 36.40 3.74
C VAL A 207 -8.68 37.85 3.68
N CYS A 208 -7.52 38.16 3.09
CA CYS A 208 -7.07 39.54 2.92
C CYS A 208 -8.07 40.38 2.13
N LYS A 209 -8.58 39.84 1.01
CA LYS A 209 -9.58 40.53 0.19
C LYS A 209 -10.88 40.82 0.96
N GLU A 210 -11.33 39.89 1.79
CA GLU A 210 -12.52 40.07 2.64
C GLU A 210 -12.28 41.14 3.72
N LEU A 211 -11.11 41.09 4.37
CA LEU A 211 -10.74 42.07 5.39
C LEU A 211 -10.56 43.48 4.82
N GLU A 212 -9.91 43.62 3.67
CA GLU A 212 -9.80 44.89 2.94
C GLU A 212 -11.19 45.44 2.59
N GLY A 213 -12.12 44.59 2.16
CA GLY A 213 -13.51 44.97 1.92
C GLY A 213 -14.20 45.52 3.18
N ARG A 214 -14.03 44.85 4.32
CA ARG A 214 -14.58 45.32 5.61
C ARG A 214 -13.95 46.61 6.10
N ILE A 215 -12.66 46.83 5.84
CA ILE A 215 -12.00 48.10 6.17
C ILE A 215 -12.63 49.24 5.38
N VAL A 216 -12.80 49.08 4.07
CA VAL A 216 -13.44 50.09 3.21
C VAL A 216 -14.89 50.38 3.67
N GLU A 217 -15.61 49.36 4.12
CA GLU A 217 -16.97 49.50 4.64
C GLU A 217 -16.99 50.30 5.95
N LEU A 218 -16.08 50.00 6.88
CA LEU A 218 -15.92 50.74 8.14
C LEU A 218 -15.44 52.18 7.92
N GLU A 219 -14.51 52.42 7.00
CA GLU A 219 -14.05 53.76 6.64
C GLU A 219 -15.21 54.61 6.13
N LYS A 220 -16.07 54.02 5.28
CA LYS A 220 -17.27 54.68 4.79
C LYS A 220 -18.27 54.96 5.90
N GLU A 221 -18.49 54.02 6.83
CA GLU A 221 -19.37 54.23 7.99
C GLU A 221 -18.86 55.35 8.90
N ILE A 222 -17.54 55.43 9.13
CA ILE A 222 -16.93 56.52 9.89
C ILE A 222 -17.16 57.84 9.16
N GLU A 223 -16.90 57.92 7.85
CA GLU A 223 -17.13 59.15 7.09
C GLU A 223 -18.60 59.59 7.15
N GLN A 224 -19.54 58.64 7.03
CA GLN A 224 -20.97 58.91 7.03
C GLN A 224 -21.53 59.32 8.40
N ASN A 225 -20.99 58.77 9.49
CA ASN A 225 -21.48 58.99 10.85
C ASN A 225 -20.60 59.95 11.67
N SER A 226 -19.46 60.38 11.13
CA SER A 226 -18.57 61.32 11.81
C SER A 226 -19.20 62.72 11.88
N ILE A 227 -19.00 63.37 13.02
CA ILE A 227 -19.29 64.78 13.22
C ILE A 227 -17.94 65.49 13.12
N SER A 228 -17.83 66.50 12.25
CA SER A 228 -16.61 67.29 12.16
C SER A 228 -16.41 68.07 13.46
N ILE A 229 -15.32 67.80 14.17
CA ILE A 229 -14.93 68.59 15.34
C ILE A 229 -14.35 69.89 14.83
N ASP A 230 -15.02 71.01 15.08
CA ASP A 230 -14.48 72.33 14.79
C ASP A 230 -13.48 72.77 15.89
N GLU A 231 -12.65 73.79 15.59
CA GLU A 231 -11.61 74.28 16.52
C GLU A 231 -12.18 74.72 17.89
N THR A 232 -13.46 75.08 17.93
CA THR A 232 -14.18 75.45 19.17
C THR A 232 -14.49 74.23 20.02
N MET A 233 -15.06 73.18 19.41
CA MET A 233 -15.31 71.91 20.09
C MET A 233 -14.02 71.23 20.53
N GLU A 234 -12.94 71.34 19.74
CA GLU A 234 -11.63 70.81 20.12
C GLU A 234 -11.09 71.48 21.39
N LYS A 235 -11.17 72.80 21.48
CA LYS A 235 -10.79 73.56 22.69
C LYS A 235 -11.63 73.18 23.90
N ASP A 236 -12.95 73.06 23.73
CA ASP A 236 -13.85 72.70 24.83
C ASP A 236 -13.58 71.28 25.34
N ILE A 237 -13.33 70.32 24.44
CA ILE A 237 -12.97 68.93 24.81
C ILE A 237 -11.64 68.90 25.56
N LEU A 238 -10.62 69.60 25.06
CA LEU A 238 -9.31 69.68 25.71
C LEU A 238 -9.40 70.36 27.08
N ALA A 239 -10.24 71.39 27.23
CA ALA A 239 -10.47 72.05 28.52
C ALA A 239 -11.14 71.10 29.53
N ILE A 240 -12.17 70.35 29.12
CA ILE A 240 -12.85 69.36 29.98
C ILE A 240 -11.90 68.24 30.42
N LEU A 241 -11.06 67.74 29.50
CA LEU A 241 -10.07 66.70 29.82
C LEU A 241 -8.97 67.23 30.74
N ALA A 242 -8.52 68.47 30.55
CA ALA A 242 -7.53 69.11 31.42
C ALA A 242 -8.07 69.33 32.85
N ASP A 243 -9.34 69.74 32.98
CA ASP A 243 -9.99 69.94 34.29
C ASP A 243 -10.24 68.62 35.03
N SER A 244 -10.31 67.48 34.34
CA SER A 244 -10.48 66.16 34.97
C SER A 244 -9.19 65.55 35.54
N SER A 245 -8.04 66.23 35.43
CA SER A 245 -6.76 65.78 36.00
C SER A 245 -6.62 66.00 37.51
N ALA A 246 -7.61 66.62 38.16
CA ALA A 246 -7.71 66.70 39.60
C ALA A 246 -8.55 65.53 40.16
N ASP A 247 -7.85 64.47 40.56
CA ASP A 247 -8.21 63.61 41.69
C ASP A 247 -9.42 62.66 41.50
N VAL A 248 -9.26 61.60 40.71
CA VAL A 248 -10.03 60.36 40.92
C VAL A 248 -9.10 59.15 40.76
N THR A 249 -8.37 58.82 41.83
CA THR A 249 -7.95 57.43 42.08
C THR A 249 -8.83 56.89 43.22
N PRO A 250 -9.61 55.81 43.02
CA PRO A 250 -10.34 55.18 44.11
C PRO A 250 -9.40 54.29 44.91
N THR A 251 -9.32 54.53 46.22
CA THR A 251 -8.76 53.62 47.24
C THR A 251 -9.55 52.33 47.36
#